data_AF-A0AAD4TB98-F1
#
_entry.id   AF-A0AAD4TB98-F1
#
_cell.length_a   1.000
_cell.length_b   1.000
_cell.length_c   1.000
_cell.angle_alpha   90.00
_cell.angle_beta   90.00
_cell.angle_gamma   90.00
#
_symmetry.space_group_name_H-M   'P 1'
#
loop_
_entity.id
_entity.type
_entity.pdbx_description
1 polymer ?
#
loop_
_entity_poly.entity_id
_entity_poly.type
_entity_poly.pdbx_seq_one_letter_code
_entity_poly.pdbx_strand_id
1 'polypeptide(L)'
;MNIPTVESYVQTIRGSSATIGSQNVTLACDEFCRASERKNIAGCHKALLQLIREFYHTRDVFKKIIELERKIIYLATKTQA
;
A
#
# COMPACT_ATOMS: atom_id res chain seq x y z
N MET A 1 -15.44 -11.34 -9.75
CA MET A 1 -14.95 -10.06 -9.18
C MET A 1 -15.97 -8.98 -9.50
N ASN A 2 -16.64 -8.40 -8.50
CA ASN A 2 -17.53 -7.25 -8.71
C ASN A 2 -16.66 -5.99 -8.86
N ILE A 3 -16.43 -5.56 -10.10
CA ILE A 3 -15.49 -4.47 -10.41
C ILE A 3 -15.85 -3.16 -9.70
N PRO A 4 -17.10 -2.66 -9.73
CA PRO A 4 -17.48 -1.44 -9.00
C PRO A 4 -17.19 -1.48 -7.50
N THR A 5 -17.49 -2.61 -6.83
CA THR A 5 -17.22 -2.77 -5.40
C THR A 5 -15.71 -2.75 -5.12
N VAL A 6 -14.91 -3.45 -5.93
CA VAL A 6 -13.44 -3.46 -5.77
C VAL A 6 -12.86 -2.08 -6.02
N GLU A 7 -13.36 -1.35 -7.03
CA GLU A 7 -12.93 0.00 -7.34
C GLU A 7 -13.16 0.97 -6.16
N SER A 8 -14.29 0.87 -5.47
CA SER A 8 -14.55 1.65 -4.26
C SER A 8 -13.50 1.44 -3.16
N TYR A 9 -13.10 0.18 -2.93
CA TYR A 9 -12.02 -0.13 -1.99
C TYR A 9 -10.66 0.37 -2.47
N VAL A 10 -10.37 0.23 -3.77
CA VAL A 10 -9.14 0.74 -4.39
C VAL A 10 -9.02 2.25 -4.22
N GLN A 11 -10.11 3.01 -4.41
CA GLN A 11 -10.13 4.47 -4.19
C GLN A 11 -9.86 4.85 -2.73
N THR A 12 -10.40 4.08 -1.78
CA THR A 12 -10.10 4.26 -0.35
C THR A 12 -8.61 4.05 -0.08
N ILE A 13 -8.04 2.96 -0.57
CA ILE A 13 -6.61 2.63 -0.43
C ILE A 13 -5.74 3.69 -1.11
N ARG A 14 -6.16 4.20 -2.27
CA ARG A 14 -5.48 5.29 -2.99
C ARG A 14 -5.37 6.54 -2.13
N GLY A 15 -6.47 6.94 -1.50
CA GLY A 15 -6.49 8.07 -0.57
C GLY A 15 -5.51 7.88 0.59
N SER A 16 -5.58 6.72 1.26
CA SER A 16 -4.70 6.41 2.39
C SER A 16 -3.23 6.26 2.01
N SER A 17 -2.92 5.72 0.83
CA SER A 17 -1.53 5.56 0.37
C SER A 17 -0.89 6.90 -0.02
N ALA A 18 -1.67 7.82 -0.59
CA ALA A 18 -1.21 9.15 -0.94
C ALA A 18 -0.83 9.98 0.30
N THR A 19 -1.60 9.89 1.40
CA THR A 19 -1.32 10.66 2.62
C THR A 19 -0.02 10.24 3.33
N ILE A 20 0.42 8.99 3.15
CA ILE A 20 1.64 8.46 3.74
C ILE A 20 2.81 8.37 2.75
N GLY A 21 2.65 8.89 1.53
CA GLY A 21 3.69 8.89 0.50
C GLY A 21 4.02 7.51 -0.09
N SER A 22 3.11 6.52 -0.02
CA SER A 22 3.33 5.21 -0.62
C SER A 22 3.03 5.21 -2.12
N GLN A 23 3.98 5.75 -2.90
CA GLN A 23 3.82 6.03 -4.33
C GLN A 23 3.47 4.79 -5.15
N ASN A 24 4.12 3.64 -4.91
CA ASN A 24 3.86 2.42 -5.69
C ASN A 24 2.45 1.86 -5.46
N VAL A 25 1.93 1.96 -4.23
CA VAL A 25 0.56 1.56 -3.90
C VAL A 25 -0.43 2.51 -4.59
N THR A 26 -0.17 3.82 -4.55
CA THR A 26 -1.00 4.82 -5.24
C THR A 26 -1.03 4.59 -6.76
N LEU A 27 0.12 4.31 -7.38
CA LEU A 27 0.21 4.02 -8.81
C LEU A 27 -0.56 2.74 -9.19
N ALA A 28 -0.47 1.67 -8.39
CA ALA A 28 -1.22 0.44 -8.63
C ALA A 28 -2.74 0.67 -8.52
N CYS A 29 -3.18 1.54 -7.60
CA CYS A 29 -4.58 1.97 -7.54
C CYS A 29 -5.01 2.72 -8.81
N ASP A 30 -4.18 3.65 -9.31
CA ASP A 30 -4.45 4.39 -10.55
C ASP A 30 -4.55 3.46 -11.76
N GLU A 31 -3.67 2.45 -11.86
CA GLU A 31 -3.72 1.43 -12.91
C GLU A 31 -5.01 0.61 -12.88
N PHE A 32 -5.48 0.25 -11.68
CA PHE A 32 -6.74 -0.48 -11.52
C PHE A 32 -7.93 0.37 -12.00
N CYS A 33 -8.00 1.64 -11.61
CA CYS A 33 -9.10 2.53 -11.99
C CYS A 33 -9.14 2.73 -13.52
N ARG A 34 -7.98 2.97 -14.15
CA ARG A 34 -7.87 3.06 -15.62
C ARG A 34 -8.31 1.77 -16.32
N ALA A 35 -8.00 0.60 -15.75
CA ALA A 35 -8.43 -0.67 -16.31
C ALA A 35 -9.95 -0.88 -16.13
N SER A 36 -10.53 -0.43 -15.01
CA SER A 36 -11.97 -0.45 -14.72
C SER A 36 -12.74 0.39 -15.74
N GLU A 37 -12.31 1.64 -15.96
CA GLU A 37 -12.89 2.56 -16.94
C GLU A 37 -12.90 1.96 -18.36
N ARG A 38 -11.83 1.25 -18.74
CA ARG A 38 -11.69 0.58 -20.03
C ARG A 38 -12.43 -0.77 -20.12
N LYS A 39 -13.15 -1.17 -19.06
CA LYS A 39 -13.81 -2.49 -18.93
C LYS A 39 -12.84 -3.66 -19.16
N ASN A 40 -11.55 -3.46 -18.85
CA ASN A 40 -10.51 -4.46 -19.07
C ASN A 40 -10.33 -5.31 -17.82
N ILE A 41 -11.09 -6.41 -17.72
CA ILE A 41 -11.10 -7.31 -16.55
C ILE A 41 -9.71 -7.91 -16.29
N ALA A 42 -8.99 -8.32 -17.33
CA ALA A 42 -7.63 -8.85 -17.20
C ALA A 42 -6.67 -7.78 -16.66
N GLY A 43 -6.83 -6.54 -17.13
CA GLY A 43 -6.12 -5.37 -16.62
C GLY A 43 -6.40 -5.08 -15.15
N CYS A 44 -7.68 -5.12 -14.74
CA CYS A 44 -8.07 -4.94 -13.33
C CYS A 44 -7.44 -6.03 -12.45
N HIS A 45 -7.45 -7.28 -12.90
CA HIS A 45 -6.84 -8.38 -12.14
C HIS A 45 -5.32 -8.20 -12.01
N LYS A 46 -4.64 -7.84 -13.10
CA LYS A 46 -3.20 -7.55 -13.08
C LYS A 46 -2.86 -6.40 -12.13
N ALA A 47 -3.58 -5.29 -12.22
CA ALA A 47 -3.39 -4.13 -11.36
C ALA A 47 -3.67 -4.45 -9.88
N LEU A 48 -4.68 -5.30 -9.61
CA LEU A 48 -4.98 -5.75 -8.24
C LEU A 48 -3.85 -6.61 -7.65
N LEU A 49 -3.28 -7.52 -8.43
CA LEU A 49 -2.12 -8.31 -7.98
C LEU A 49 -0.90 -7.43 -7.70
N GLN A 50 -0.69 -6.39 -8.51
CA GLN A 50 0.35 -5.39 -8.28
C GLN A 50 0.09 -4.60 -7.00
N LEU A 51 -1.15 -4.14 -6.78
CA LEU A 51 -1.55 -3.43 -5.56
C LEU A 51 -1.29 -4.27 -4.30
N ILE A 52 -1.65 -5.56 -4.33
CA ILE A 52 -1.41 -6.49 -3.21
C ILE A 52 0.09 -6.61 -2.92
N ARG A 53 0.92 -6.78 -3.96
CA ARG A 53 2.38 -6.89 -3.82
C ARG A 53 2.96 -5.64 -3.18
N GLU A 54 2.66 -4.47 -3.72
CA GLU A 54 3.22 -3.19 -3.25
C GLU A 54 2.74 -2.88 -1.83
N PHE A 55 1.48 -3.17 -1.50
CA PHE A 55 0.95 -3.00 -0.15
C PHE A 55 1.74 -3.84 0.87
N TYR A 56 1.97 -5.12 0.58
CA TYR A 56 2.73 -5.98 1.49
C TYR A 56 4.18 -5.55 1.61
N HIS A 57 4.81 -5.13 0.51
CA HIS A 57 6.16 -4.58 0.54
C HIS A 57 6.25 -3.34 1.44
N THR A 58 5.38 -2.34 1.25
CA THR A 58 5.32 -1.14 2.10
C THR A 58 5.09 -1.50 3.57
N ARG A 59 4.16 -2.41 3.85
CA ARG A 59 3.86 -2.87 5.22
C ARG A 59 5.10 -3.46 5.90
N ASP A 60 5.84 -4.30 5.18
CA ASP A 60 7.00 -4.99 5.76
C ASP A 60 8.17 -4.04 6.00
N VAL A 61 8.36 -3.03 5.12
CA VAL A 61 9.28 -1.92 5.37
C VAL A 61 8.90 -1.13 6.62
N PHE A 62 7.63 -0.73 6.76
CA PHE A 62 7.18 0.00 7.95
C PHE A 62 7.31 -0.81 9.25
N LYS A 63 6.99 -2.11 9.21
CA LYS A 63 7.24 -3.00 10.35
C LYS A 63 8.70 -2.96 10.78
N LYS A 64 9.63 -2.99 9.80
CA LYS A 64 11.06 -2.97 10.10
C LYS A 64 11.52 -1.61 10.65
N ILE A 65 11.01 -0.51 10.10
CA ILE A 65 11.29 0.84 10.62
C ILE A 65 10.84 0.94 12.09
N ILE A 66 9.59 0.54 12.39
CA ILE A 66 9.05 0.57 13.76
C ILE A 66 9.87 -0.31 14.72
N GLU A 67 10.30 -1.49 14.26
CA GLU A 67 11.17 -2.37 15.05
C GLU A 67 12.52 -1.70 15.38
N LEU A 68 13.14 -1.05 14.39
CA LEU A 68 14.40 -0.34 14.56
C LEU A 68 14.25 0.89 15.47
N GLU A 69 13.21 1.69 15.30
CA GLU A 69 12.91 2.85 16.16
C GLU A 69 12.75 2.43 17.62
N ARG A 70 11.99 1.36 17.87
CA ARG A 70 11.84 0.81 19.23
C ARG A 70 13.16 0.36 19.83
N LYS A 71 14.03 -0.28 19.02
CA LYS A 71 15.36 -0.73 19.47
C LYS A 71 16.27 0.45 19.78
N ILE A 72 16.25 1.51 18.97
CA ILE A 72 17.01 2.75 19.20
C ILE A 72 16.57 3.38 20.53
N ILE A 73 15.27 3.55 20.75
CA ILE A 73 14.73 4.12 21.99
C ILE A 73 15.14 3.29 23.20
N TYR A 74 14.99 1.95 23.13
CA TYR A 74 15.37 1.05 24.21
C TYR A 74 16.87 1.13 24.58
N LEU A 75 17.75 1.18 23.57
CA LEU A 75 19.19 1.27 23.80
C LEU A 75 19.59 2.66 24.34
N ALA A 76 18.97 3.72 23.85
CA ALA A 76 19.23 5.09 24.31
C ALA A 76 18.85 5.27 25.79
N THR A 77 17.69 4.76 26.21
CA THR A 77 17.23 4.85 27.61
C THR A 77 18.04 3.96 28.55
N LYS A 78 18.47 2.77 28.10
CA LYS A 78 19.31 1.87 28.90
C LYS A 78 20.73 2.40 29.12
N THR A 79 21.26 3.22 28.21
CA THR A 79 22.62 3.78 28.32
C THR A 79 22.68 4.96 29.30
N GLN A 80 21.53 5.50 29.74
CA GLN A 80 21.42 6.62 30.69
C GLN A 80 21.13 6.18 32.14
N ALA A 81 20.96 4.87 32.37
CA ALA A 81 20.71 4.26 33.68
C ALA A 81 21.92 3.41 34.10
#